data_AF-A0AA42R4M4-F1
#
_entry.id   AF-A0AA42R4M4-F1
#
_cell.length_a   1.000
_cell.length_b   1.000
_cell.length_c   1.000
_cell.angle_alpha   90.00
_cell.angle_beta   90.00
_cell.angle_gamma   90.00
#
_symmetry.space_group_name_H-M   'P 1'
#
loop_
_entity.id
_entity.type
_entity.pdbx_description
1 polymer ?
#
loop_
_entity_poly.entity_id
_entity_poly.type
_entity_poly.pdbx_seq_one_letter_code
_entity_poly.pdbx_strand_id
1 'polypeptide(L)'
;MYLHIRKYQLVNARWRDVIDLTDYEETIRQVVGTLFANDFIEVSVETNCFTLTVNSTSSKIPHGILVNMGKRLAANLQSITCHAMRIYHVNGHPDARQLFHCFDADCL
;
A
#
# COMPACT_ATOMS: atom_id res chain seq x y z
N MET A 1 -18.07 -8.48 12.11
CA MET A 1 -17.45 -7.90 10.91
C MET A 1 -16.48 -6.86 11.41
N TYR A 2 -15.23 -6.92 10.97
CA TYR A 2 -14.17 -6.03 11.42
C TYR A 2 -13.93 -4.96 10.37
N LEU A 3 -13.72 -3.73 10.82
CA LEU A 3 -13.34 -2.62 9.96
C LEU A 3 -11.84 -2.38 10.10
N HIS A 4 -11.08 -2.61 9.03
CA HIS A 4 -9.64 -2.35 9.02
C HIS A 4 -9.36 -1.00 8.39
N ILE A 5 -8.63 -0.16 9.11
CA ILE A 5 -8.15 1.15 8.63
C ILE A 5 -6.63 1.10 8.65
N ARG A 6 -5.98 1.31 7.51
CA ARG A 6 -4.52 1.18 7.38
C ARG A 6 -3.94 2.34 6.61
N LYS A 7 -2.93 3.00 7.19
CA LYS A 7 -2.24 4.13 6.56
C LYS A 7 -0.91 3.70 6.01
N TYR A 8 -0.67 4.05 4.76
CA TYR A 8 0.52 3.70 4.00
C TYR A 8 1.23 4.94 3.49
N GLN A 9 2.55 4.91 3.51
CA GLN A 9 3.40 5.96 2.97
C GLN A 9 4.60 5.34 2.24
N LEU A 10 5.27 6.10 1.40
CA LEU A 10 6.49 5.62 0.73
C LEU A 10 7.55 5.23 1.78
N VAL A 11 8.21 4.11 1.56
CA VAL A 11 9.27 3.63 2.47
C VAL A 11 10.51 4.52 2.43
N ASN A 12 10.77 5.17 1.30
CA ASN A 12 11.91 6.06 1.14
C ASN A 12 11.55 7.47 1.61
N ALA A 13 12.11 7.85 2.76
CA ALA A 13 11.84 9.13 3.40
C ALA A 13 12.14 10.33 2.49
N ARG A 14 13.21 10.28 1.69
CA ARG A 14 13.61 11.37 0.79
C ARG A 14 12.54 11.65 -0.27
N TRP A 15 11.85 10.62 -0.73
CA TRP A 15 10.85 10.74 -1.79
C TRP A 15 9.44 11.02 -1.27
N ARG A 16 9.19 10.84 0.04
CA ARG A 16 7.89 11.20 0.65
C ARG A 16 7.55 12.67 0.48
N ASP A 17 8.55 13.56 0.58
CA ASP A 17 8.32 15.01 0.48
C ASP A 17 8.42 15.54 -0.96
N VAL A 18 8.75 14.67 -1.92
CA VAL A 18 8.98 15.03 -3.33
C VAL A 18 7.83 14.54 -4.22
N ILE A 19 7.23 13.41 -3.88
CA ILE A 19 6.20 12.76 -4.67
C ILE A 19 4.86 13.06 -4.01
N ASP A 20 4.01 13.80 -4.71
CA ASP A 20 2.62 13.97 -4.32
C ASP A 20 1.82 12.71 -4.72
N LEU A 21 1.32 11.96 -3.74
CA LEU A 21 0.53 10.76 -4.00
C LEU A 21 -0.85 11.07 -4.57
N THR A 22 -1.36 12.31 -4.46
CA THR A 22 -2.66 12.68 -5.04
C THR A 22 -2.65 12.60 -6.57
N ASP A 23 -1.50 12.80 -7.21
CA ASP A 23 -1.28 12.56 -8.65
C ASP A 23 -1.54 11.10 -9.06
N TYR A 24 -1.52 10.17 -8.08
CA TYR A 24 -1.67 8.74 -8.27
C TYR A 24 -2.97 8.18 -7.67
N GLU A 25 -3.88 9.05 -7.22
CA GLU A 25 -5.09 8.67 -6.49
C GLU A 25 -5.93 7.64 -7.25
N GLU A 26 -6.20 7.90 -8.53
CA GLU A 26 -7.02 7.02 -9.37
C GLU A 26 -6.38 5.63 -9.50
N THR A 27 -5.06 5.57 -9.72
CA THR A 27 -4.33 4.31 -9.85
C THR A 27 -4.31 3.54 -8.52
N ILE A 28 -4.07 4.23 -7.40
CA ILE A 28 -4.10 3.62 -6.07
C ILE A 28 -5.48 3.04 -5.81
N ARG A 29 -6.55 3.83 -6.01
CA ARG A 29 -7.95 3.42 -5.84
C ARG A 29 -8.32 2.24 -6.70
N GLN A 30 -7.95 2.24 -7.98
CA GLN A 30 -8.24 1.13 -8.88
C GLN A 30 -7.54 -0.16 -8.44
N VAL A 31 -6.26 -0.09 -8.06
CA VAL A 31 -5.48 -1.27 -7.64
C VAL A 31 -6.04 -1.86 -6.35
N VAL A 32 -6.29 -1.03 -5.32
CA VAL A 32 -6.81 -1.54 -4.04
C VAL A 32 -8.27 -1.98 -4.16
N GLY A 33 -9.10 -1.24 -4.90
CA GLY A 33 -10.49 -1.60 -5.15
C GLY A 33 -10.62 -2.94 -5.87
N THR A 34 -9.79 -3.19 -6.89
CA THR A 34 -9.77 -4.50 -7.58
C THR A 34 -9.29 -5.62 -6.67
N LEU A 35 -8.34 -5.37 -5.76
CA LEU A 35 -7.78 -6.39 -4.88
C LEU A 35 -8.76 -6.82 -3.79
N PHE A 36 -9.43 -5.87 -3.15
CA PHE A 36 -10.35 -6.13 -2.04
C PHE A 36 -11.79 -6.36 -2.50
N ALA A 37 -12.14 -5.96 -3.73
CA ALA A 37 -13.44 -6.21 -4.35
C ALA A 37 -14.62 -5.87 -3.42
N ASN A 38 -15.41 -6.86 -3.02
CA ASN A 38 -16.59 -6.66 -2.16
C ASN A 38 -16.25 -6.18 -0.74
N ASP A 39 -15.01 -6.41 -0.29
CA ASP A 39 -14.52 -5.96 1.01
C ASP A 39 -13.99 -4.52 0.97
N PHE A 40 -13.81 -3.93 -0.22
CA PHE A 40 -13.36 -2.55 -0.37
C PHE A 40 -14.43 -1.55 0.08
N ILE A 41 -14.06 -0.60 0.93
CA ILE A 41 -14.94 0.53 1.31
C ILE A 41 -14.44 1.78 0.61
N GLU A 42 -13.22 2.22 0.94
CA GLU A 42 -12.66 3.43 0.36
C GLU A 42 -11.13 3.46 0.44
N VAL A 43 -10.54 4.35 -0.35
CA VAL A 43 -9.19 4.84 -0.13
C VAL A 43 -9.20 6.36 -0.22
N SER A 44 -8.68 7.00 0.83
CA SER A 44 -8.38 8.43 0.86
C SER A 44 -6.89 8.61 0.58
N VAL A 45 -6.55 9.47 -0.36
CA VAL A 45 -5.15 9.74 -0.75
C VAL A 45 -4.83 11.18 -0.40
N GLU A 46 -3.73 11.37 0.31
CA GLU A 46 -3.17 12.65 0.72
C GLU A 46 -1.78 12.78 0.09
N THR A 47 -1.17 13.97 0.13
CA THR A 47 0.13 14.22 -0.52
C THR A 47 1.21 13.18 -0.17
N ASN A 48 1.29 12.76 1.09
CA ASN A 48 2.40 11.91 1.56
C ASN A 48 1.97 10.49 1.94
N CYS A 49 0.68 10.19 1.95
CA CYS A 49 0.15 8.91 2.40
C CYS A 49 -1.20 8.57 1.77
N PHE A 50 -1.65 7.34 1.95
CA PHE A 50 -3.03 6.97 1.70
C PHE A 50 -3.57 6.12 2.84
N THR A 51 -4.87 6.27 3.11
CA THR A 51 -5.61 5.52 4.11
C THR A 51 -6.56 4.57 3.39
N LEU A 52 -6.36 3.27 3.60
CA LEU A 52 -7.20 2.19 3.09
C LEU A 52 -8.20 1.78 4.18
N THR A 53 -9.48 1.73 3.82
CA THR A 53 -10.56 1.23 4.67
C THR A 53 -11.22 0.02 4.01
N VAL A 54 -11.24 -1.12 4.70
CA VAL A 54 -11.83 -2.38 4.18
C VAL A 54 -12.60 -3.12 5.26
N ASN A 55 -13.67 -3.79 4.84
CA ASN A 55 -14.35 -4.78 5.66
C ASN A 55 -13.54 -6.08 5.71
N SER A 56 -13.66 -6.82 6.81
CA SER A 56 -13.16 -8.18 6.88
C SER A 56 -13.99 -9.04 7.81
N THR A 57 -14.09 -10.33 7.51
CA THR A 57 -14.64 -11.33 8.44
C THR A 57 -13.65 -11.70 9.54
N SER A 58 -12.38 -11.30 9.39
CA SER A 58 -11.28 -11.61 10.31
C SER A 58 -10.75 -10.37 11.02
N SER A 59 -10.31 -10.54 12.27
CA SER A 59 -9.62 -9.50 13.05
C SER A 59 -8.25 -9.14 12.49
N LYS A 60 -7.76 -9.89 11.49
CA LYS A 60 -6.51 -9.63 10.76
C LYS A 60 -6.72 -9.80 9.26
N ILE A 61 -6.21 -8.86 8.46
CA ILE A 61 -6.09 -9.04 7.01
C ILE A 61 -5.00 -10.10 6.75
N PRO A 62 -5.26 -11.12 5.92
CA PRO A 62 -4.25 -12.10 5.53
C PRO A 62 -2.99 -11.45 4.96
N HIS A 63 -1.82 -11.85 5.48
CA HIS A 63 -0.52 -11.30 5.05
C HIS A 63 -0.31 -11.40 3.53
N GLY A 64 -0.74 -12.51 2.91
CA GLY A 64 -0.63 -12.71 1.46
C GLY A 64 -1.39 -11.65 0.64
N ILE A 65 -2.53 -11.16 1.12
CA ILE A 65 -3.29 -10.09 0.46
C ILE A 65 -2.50 -8.78 0.52
N LEU A 66 -1.94 -8.44 1.68
CA LEU A 66 -1.13 -7.23 1.87
C LEU A 66 0.14 -7.26 1.00
N VAL A 67 0.80 -8.41 0.89
CA VAL A 67 1.95 -8.59 -0.01
C VAL A 67 1.54 -8.41 -1.48
N ASN A 68 0.41 -8.99 -1.89
CA ASN A 68 -0.09 -8.86 -3.26
C ASN A 68 -0.47 -7.40 -3.58
N MET A 69 -1.06 -6.68 -2.62
CA MET A 69 -1.32 -5.25 -2.72
C MET A 69 -0.05 -4.46 -3.00
N GLY A 70 0.98 -4.65 -2.19
CA GLY A 70 2.26 -3.97 -2.36
C GLY A 70 2.89 -4.24 -3.73
N LYS A 71 2.83 -5.49 -4.22
CA LYS A 71 3.31 -5.87 -5.56
C LYS A 71 2.54 -5.19 -6.67
N ARG A 72 1.20 -5.19 -6.60
CA ARG A 72 0.35 -4.57 -7.62
C ARG A 72 0.50 -3.05 -7.65
N LEU A 73 0.60 -2.41 -6.50
CA LEU A 73 0.88 -0.98 -6.41
C LEU A 73 2.22 -0.65 -7.08
N ALA A 74 3.30 -1.36 -6.72
CA ALA A 74 4.61 -1.14 -7.33
C ALA A 74 4.61 -1.40 -8.86
N ALA A 75 3.83 -2.37 -9.34
CA ALA A 75 3.74 -2.67 -10.77
C ALA A 75 2.98 -1.61 -11.58
N ASN A 76 2.01 -0.91 -10.97
CA ASN A 76 1.20 0.12 -11.62
C ASN A 76 1.73 1.54 -11.38
N LEU A 77 2.56 1.74 -10.36
CA LEU A 77 3.17 3.03 -10.00
C LEU A 77 4.65 3.06 -10.42
N GLN A 78 4.96 2.66 -11.65
CA GLN A 78 6.34 2.45 -12.11
C GLN A 78 7.17 3.73 -12.05
N SER A 79 6.56 4.89 -12.33
CA SER A 79 7.20 6.22 -12.29
C SER A 79 7.82 6.55 -10.94
N ILE A 80 7.20 6.13 -9.84
CA ILE A 80 7.71 6.37 -8.48
C ILE A 80 8.47 5.16 -7.93
N THR A 81 8.17 3.96 -8.43
CA THR A 81 8.79 2.72 -7.95
C THR A 81 10.28 2.68 -8.23
N CYS A 82 10.73 3.17 -9.39
CA CYS A 82 12.16 3.21 -9.73
C CYS A 82 12.98 4.12 -8.78
N HIS A 83 12.33 5.05 -8.09
CA HIS A 83 12.97 6.05 -7.24
C HIS A 83 12.80 5.78 -5.74
N ALA A 84 11.58 5.45 -5.31
CA ALA A 84 11.19 5.40 -3.91
C ALA A 84 11.15 3.98 -3.32
N MET A 85 11.35 2.94 -4.14
CA MET A 85 11.38 1.56 -3.67
C MET A 85 12.65 1.26 -2.88
N ARG A 86 12.49 0.58 -1.74
CA ARG A 86 13.61 0.03 -0.96
C ARG A 86 13.82 -1.44 -1.32
N ILE A 87 15.08 -1.80 -1.50
CA ILE A 87 15.52 -3.19 -1.71
C ILE A 87 16.19 -3.65 -0.42
N TYR A 88 15.74 -4.80 0.10
CA TYR A 88 16.34 -5.46 1.24
C TYR A 88 17.04 -6.72 0.75
N HIS A 89 18.36 -6.77 0.94
CA HIS A 89 19.15 -7.93 0.59
C HIS A 89 18.91 -9.06 1.57
N VAL A 90 18.52 -10.21 1.05
CA VAL A 90 18.24 -11.40 1.86
C VAL A 90 19.21 -12.51 1.45
N ASN A 91 20.06 -12.93 2.39
CA ASN A 91 21.03 -13.99 2.11
C ASN A 91 20.30 -15.31 1.78
N GLY A 92 20.65 -15.92 0.65
CA GLY A 92 20.08 -17.21 0.23
C GLY A 92 18.65 -17.15 -0.31
N HIS A 93 18.06 -15.96 -0.46
CA HIS A 93 16.71 -15.76 -1.00
C HIS A 93 16.66 -14.57 -1.97
N PRO A 94 15.62 -14.46 -2.81
CA PRO A 94 15.42 -13.27 -3.63
C PRO A 94 15.29 -12.01 -2.76
N ASP A 95 15.90 -10.91 -3.22
CA ASP A 95 15.78 -9.61 -2.55
C ASP A 95 14.31 -9.22 -2.34
N ALA A 96 13.99 -8.75 -1.14
CA ALA A 96 12.68 -8.22 -0.84
C ALA A 96 12.59 -6.76 -1.32
N ARG A 97 11.46 -6.41 -1.92
CA ARG A 97 11.21 -5.08 -2.49
C ARG A 97 9.95 -4.49 -1.87
N GLN A 98 10.05 -3.25 -1.43
CA GLN A 98 8.94 -2.57 -0.78
C GLN A 98 8.86 -1.13 -1.25
N LEU A 99 7.68 -0.72 -1.72
CA LEU A 99 7.39 0.67 -2.08
C LEU A 99 6.71 1.42 -0.93
N PHE A 100 5.70 0.80 -0.33
CA PHE A 100 4.92 1.38 0.76
C PHE A 100 5.16 0.66 2.07
N HIS A 101 5.16 1.41 3.16
CA HIS A 101 5.16 0.91 4.54
C HIS A 101 3.87 1.33 5.23
N CYS A 102 3.21 0.36 5.89
CA CYS A 102 2.07 0.60 6.77
C CYS A 102 2.59 1.19 8.07
N PHE A 103 2.33 2.46 8.35
CA PHE A 103 2.85 3.16 9.53
C PHE A 103 1.82 3.31 10.65
N ASP A 104 0.54 3.10 10.34
CA ASP A 104 -0.57 3.15 11.28
C ASP A 104 -1.64 2.14 10.84
N ALA A 105 -2.28 1.47 11.80
CA ALA A 105 -3.27 0.43 11.53
C ALA A 105 -4.21 0.22 12.71
N ASP A 106 -5.51 0.34 12.43
CA ASP A 106 -6.60 0.12 13.37
C ASP A 106 -7.54 -0.99 12.88
N CYS A 107 -8.18 -1.66 13.84
CA CYS A 107 -9.19 -2.69 13.61
C CYS A 107 -10.33 -2.49 14.62
N LEU A 108 -11.51 -2.11 14.10
CA LEU A 108 -12.73 -1.86 14.89
C LEU A 108 -13.72 -3.01 14.76
#